data_AF-A0A7Y4XBS2-F1
#
_entry.id   AF-A0A7Y4XBS2-F1
#
_cell.length_a   1.000
_cell.length_b   1.000
_cell.length_c   1.000
_cell.angle_alpha   90.00
_cell.angle_beta   90.00
_cell.angle_gamma   90.00
#
_symmetry.space_group_name_H-M   'P 1'
#
loop_
_entity.id
_entity.type
_entity.pdbx_description
1 polymer ?
#
loop_
_entity_poly.entity_id
_entity_poly.type
_entity_poly.pdbx_seq_one_letter_code
_entity_poly.pdbx_strand_id
1 'polypeptide(L)' 'MFLLYSILLTLVFLACLPYFAYQALVNRKYVLNLRERMGRLPASLRNDGRTTLWLHCVSVGETLA' A
#
# COMPACT_ATOMS: atom_id res chain seq x y z
N MET A 1 11.19 14.38 -27.27
CA MET A 1 11.15 15.68 -26.57
C MET A 1 10.57 15.56 -25.16
N PHE A 2 11.11 14.67 -24.31
CA PHE A 2 10.81 14.60 -22.86
C PHE A 2 11.97 13.95 -22.07
N LEU A 3 13.09 13.62 -22.72
CA LEU A 3 14.13 12.79 -22.12
C LEU A 3 14.75 13.46 -20.89
N LEU A 4 15.03 14.77 -20.97
CA LEU A 4 15.56 15.54 -19.84
C LEU A 4 14.59 15.57 -18.66
N TYR A 5 13.29 15.76 -18.94
CA TYR A 5 12.24 15.72 -17.93
C TYR A 5 12.16 14.35 -17.26
N SER A 6 12.17 13.27 -18.04
CA SER A 6 12.15 11.90 -17.51
C SER A 6 13.39 11.57 -16.68
N ILE A 7 14.57 12.06 -17.09
CA ILE A 7 15.82 11.88 -16.32
C ILE A 7 15.73 12.62 -14.99
N LEU A 8 15.33 13.90 -15.00
CA LEU A 8 15.16 14.70 -13.79
C LEU A 8 14.15 14.06 -12.84
N LEU A 9 12.99 13.63 -13.36
CA LEU A 9 11.95 12.97 -12.58
C LEU A 9 12.48 11.67 -11.94
N THR A 10 13.21 10.87 -12.70
CA THR A 10 13.80 9.62 -12.21
C THR A 10 14.84 9.86 -11.12
N LEU A 11 15.70 10.88 -11.29
CA LEU A 11 16.72 11.25 -10.30
C LEU A 11 16.09 11.77 -9.00
N VAL A 12 15.07 12.62 -9.10
CA VAL A 12 14.33 13.11 -7.92
C VAL A 12 13.64 11.95 -7.21
N PHE A 13 13.00 11.05 -7.98
CA PHE A 13 12.37 9.86 -7.42
C PHE A 13 13.38 8.97 -6.67
N LEU A 14 14.54 8.69 -7.27
CA LEU A 14 15.63 7.93 -6.65
C LEU A 14 16.18 8.61 -5.39
N ALA A 15 16.30 9.93 -5.40
CA ALA A 15 16.77 10.70 -4.24
C ALA A 15 15.75 10.68 -3.08
N CYS A 16 14.45 10.69 -3.39
CA CYS A 16 13.38 10.60 -2.39
C CYS A 16 13.14 9.17 -1.88
N LEU A 17 13.45 8.15 -2.69
CA LEU A 17 13.26 6.74 -2.36
C LEU A 17 13.87 6.32 -1.01
N PRO A 18 15.12 6.67 -0.63
CA PRO A 18 15.67 6.31 0.67
C PRO A 18 14.92 6.97 1.83
N TYR A 19 14.45 8.21 1.67
CA TYR A 19 13.63 8.88 2.69
C TYR A 19 12.31 8.14 2.91
N PHE A 20 11.61 7.80 1.83
CA PHE A 20 10.36 7.04 1.91
C PHE A 20 10.58 5.60 2.41
N ALA A 21 11.67 4.94 2.01
CA ALA A 21 12.02 3.61 2.49
C ALA A 21 12.34 3.61 3.99
N TYR A 22 13.11 4.60 4.46
CA TYR A 22 13.38 4.80 5.88
C TYR A 22 12.08 5.08 6.65
N GLN A 23 11.24 5.99 6.13
CA GLN A 23 9.98 6.32 6.75
C GLN A 23 9.03 5.11 6.81
N ALA A 24 8.99 4.28 5.77
CA ALA A 24 8.22 3.04 5.73
C ALA A 24 8.71 2.02 6.77
N LEU A 25 10.04 1.86 6.89
CA LEU A 25 10.66 0.93 7.84
C LEU A 25 10.45 1.35 9.31
N VAL A 26 10.64 2.65 9.59
CA VAL A 26 10.52 3.21 10.95
C VAL A 26 9.07 3.26 11.40
N ASN A 27 8.16 3.75 10.55
CA ASN A 27 6.79 3.96 11.00
C ASN A 27 6.01 2.65 11.16
N ARG A 28 6.41 1.54 10.50
CA ARG A 28 5.81 0.17 10.49
C ARG A 28 4.31 0.05 10.20
N LYS A 29 3.53 1.09 10.47
CA LYS A 29 2.09 1.27 10.32
C LYS A 29 1.65 1.14 8.87
N TYR A 30 2.49 1.59 7.94
CA TYR A 30 2.22 1.46 6.50
C TYR A 30 2.53 0.06 5.96
N VAL A 31 3.59 -0.60 6.46
CA VAL A 31 4.04 -1.90 5.93
C VAL A 31 3.16 -3.05 6.43
N LEU A 32 2.73 -2.99 7.69
CA LEU A 32 1.82 -3.99 8.27
C LEU A 32 0.49 -4.03 7.51
N ASN A 33 -0.10 -2.86 7.27
CA ASN A 33 -1.36 -2.73 6.54
C ASN A 33 -1.19 -2.97 5.03
N LEU A 34 0.03 -2.93 4.47
CA LEU A 34 0.25 -3.19 3.04
C LEU A 34 -0.03 -4.65 2.68
N ARG A 35 0.34 -5.60 3.56
CA ARG A 35 0.03 -7.01 3.37
C ARG A 35 -1.48 -7.25 3.35
N GLU A 36 -2.18 -6.61 4.28
CA GLU A 36 -3.64 -6.67 4.35
C GLU A 36 -4.30 -6.01 3.13
N ARG A 37 -3.78 -4.85 2.66
CA ARG A 37 -4.19 -4.18 1.41
C ARG A 37 -4.00 -5.04 0.16
N MET A 38 -2.98 -5.90 0.13
CA MET A 38 -2.75 -6.86 -0.96
C MET A 38 -3.57 -8.16 -0.80
N GLY A 39 -4.49 -8.23 0.17
CA GLY A 39 -5.37 -9.39 0.39
C GLY A 39 -4.76 -10.52 1.22
N ARG A 40 -3.58 -10.31 1.81
CA ARG A 40 -3.03 -11.23 2.81
C ARG A 40 -3.56 -10.85 4.20
N LEU A 41 -4.75 -11.34 4.48
CA LEU A 41 -5.42 -11.16 5.77
C LEU A 41 -4.89 -12.17 6.80
N PRO A 42 -4.87 -11.81 8.09
CA PRO A 42 -4.51 -12.74 9.15
C PRO A 42 -5.51 -13.90 9.24
N ALA A 43 -5.01 -15.09 9.55
CA ALA A 43 -5.81 -16.32 9.64
C ALA A 43 -6.93 -16.24 10.70
N SER A 44 -6.79 -15.34 11.69
CA SER A 44 -7.82 -15.06 12.69
C SER A 44 -9.13 -14.55 12.09
N LEU A 45 -9.11 -13.87 10.94
CA LEU A 45 -10.34 -13.42 10.25
C LEU A 45 -11.10 -14.56 9.56
N ARG A 46 -10.46 -15.72 9.35
CA ARG A 46 -11.03 -16.89 8.66
C ARG A 46 -11.46 -18.01 9.61
N ASN A 47 -11.54 -17.74 10.92
CA ASN A 47 -11.65 -18.79 11.93
C ASN A 47 -13.02 -19.52 11.96
N ASP A 48 -14.07 -18.93 11.40
CA ASP A 48 -15.45 -19.41 11.60
C ASP A 48 -15.97 -20.37 10.51
N GLY A 49 -15.14 -20.75 9.53
CA GLY A 49 -15.50 -21.71 8.47
C GLY A 49 -16.60 -21.25 7.49
N ARG A 50 -17.09 -20.01 7.63
CA ARG A 50 -18.11 -19.41 6.76
C ARG A 50 -17.48 -18.89 5.46
N THR A 51 -18.30 -18.82 4.41
CA THR A 51 -17.94 -18.10 3.18
C THR A 51 -17.77 -16.62 3.51
N THR A 52 -16.53 -16.13 3.51
CA THR A 52 -16.21 -14.73 3.80
C THR A 52 -15.82 -14.00 2.51
N LEU A 53 -16.55 -12.93 2.19
CA LEU A 53 -16.17 -11.98 1.14
C LEU A 53 -15.30 -10.90 1.76
N TRP A 54 -14.11 -10.71 1.20
CA TRP A 54 -13.24 -9.61 1.58
C TRP A 54 -13.45 -8.45 0.61
N LEU A 55 -13.87 -7.31 1.15
CA LEU A 55 -14.07 -6.07 0.42
C LEU A 55 -12.99 -5.09 0.87
N HIS A 56 -12.19 -4.61 -0.08
CA HIS A 56 -11.20 -3.59 0.16
C HIS A 56 -11.75 -2.24 -0.30
N CYS A 57 -12.15 -1.40 0.65
CA CYS A 57 -12.62 -0.04 0.37
C CYS A 57 -11.53 0.97 0.76
N VAL A 58 -11.04 1.72 -0.21
CA VAL A 58 -9.99 2.74 -0.10
C VAL A 58 -10.57 4.09 0.31
N SER A 59 -11.89 4.27 0.18
CA SER A 59 -12.62 5.49 0.51
C SER A 59 -14.00 5.20 1.08
N VAL A 60 -14.58 6.18 1.80
CA VAL A 60 -15.96 6.10 2.34
C VAL A 60 -16.99 5.90 1.23
N GLY A 61 -16.77 6.55 0.07
CA GLY A 61 -17.66 6.37 -1.10
C GLY A 61 -17.72 4.92 -1.59
N GLU A 62 -16.67 4.13 -1.39
CA GLU A 62 -16.62 2.73 -1.79
C GLU A 62 -17.32 1.79 -0.78
N THR A 63 -17.62 2.27 0.43
CA THR A 63 -18.36 1.49 1.44
C THR A 63 -19.88 1.66 1.37
N LEU A 64 -20.37 2.70 0.69
CA LEU A 64 -21.79 3.08 0.64
C LEU A 64 -22.51 2.67 -0.66
N ALA A 65 -21.78 2.05 -1.59
CA ALA A 65 -22.29 1.62 -2.90
C ALA A 65 -23.08 0.30 -2.82
#